data_AF-A0A914J7F9-F1
#
_entry.id   AF-A0A914J7F9-F1
#
_cell.length_a   1.000
_cell.length_b   1.000
_cell.length_c   1.000
_cell.angle_alpha   90.00
_cell.angle_beta   90.00
_cell.angle_gamma   90.00
#
_symmetry.space_group_name_H-M   'P 1'
#
loop_
_entity.id
_entity.type
_entity.pdbx_description
1 polymer ?
#
loop_
_entity_poly.entity_id
_entity_poly.type
_entity_poly.pdbx_seq_one_letter_code
_entity_poly.pdbx_strand_id
1 'polypeptide(L)'
;MDWTPETPGSVPFEHKMAVLNPFDHNNPKYKVFHKFHIVKVARFVSVLLVIGTVINLIFSLTRTSTIVFYSFVLGAFSAGIYGSLVYGVYKEKRTMLIPFLVFQAIFVIVDVLSWLALILITAFSREALRQLGADLLNTPVEDTDSNVSHIRGVAIIFIFLVGIYTLIQTWFFSVIYRFSLFLKDRETSFGFQMEPEFRLDPMSME
;
A
#
# COMPACT_ATOMS: atom_id res chain seq x y z
N MET A 1 -28.46 -61.00 -20.24
CA MET A 1 -27.25 -60.22 -19.90
C MET A 1 -27.12 -59.16 -20.96
N ASP A 2 -27.35 -57.90 -20.62
CA ASP A 2 -26.71 -56.78 -21.32
C ASP A 2 -26.58 -55.66 -20.31
N TRP A 3 -25.41 -55.62 -19.68
CA TRP A 3 -25.00 -54.60 -18.73
C TRP A 3 -24.07 -53.68 -19.52
N THR A 4 -24.57 -52.54 -19.98
CA THR A 4 -23.74 -51.49 -20.55
C THR A 4 -23.18 -50.64 -19.41
N PRO A 5 -21.85 -50.50 -19.27
CA PRO A 5 -21.28 -49.58 -18.29
C PRO A 5 -21.63 -48.15 -18.67
N GLU A 6 -22.30 -47.44 -17.78
CA GLU A 6 -22.42 -45.99 -17.85
C GLU A 6 -21.01 -45.39 -17.80
N THR A 7 -20.66 -44.66 -18.85
CA THR A 7 -19.42 -43.87 -18.91
C THR A 7 -19.40 -42.86 -17.76
N PRO A 8 -18.33 -42.78 -16.95
CA PRO A 8 -18.26 -41.84 -15.85
C PRO A 8 -18.36 -40.42 -16.40
N GLY A 9 -19.39 -39.71 -15.92
CA GLY A 9 -19.74 -38.36 -16.32
C GLY A 9 -18.53 -37.45 -16.38
N SER A 10 -18.33 -36.83 -17.54
CA SER A 10 -17.38 -35.76 -17.72
C SER A 10 -17.72 -34.60 -16.79
N VAL A 11 -16.99 -34.51 -15.68
CA VAL A 11 -17.03 -33.36 -14.78
C VAL A 11 -16.88 -32.08 -15.62
N PRO A 12 -17.78 -31.08 -15.48
CA PRO A 12 -17.74 -29.85 -16.26
C PRO A 12 -16.35 -29.20 -16.19
N PHE A 13 -15.85 -28.71 -17.32
CA PHE A 13 -14.48 -28.19 -17.46
C PHE A 13 -14.17 -27.05 -16.46
N GLU A 14 -15.17 -26.26 -16.08
CA GLU A 14 -15.04 -25.23 -15.04
C GLU A 14 -14.67 -25.82 -13.66
N HIS A 15 -15.21 -26.99 -13.32
CA HIS A 15 -14.90 -27.67 -12.07
C HIS A 15 -13.47 -28.23 -12.07
N LYS A 16 -12.93 -28.59 -13.25
CA LYS A 16 -11.52 -29.00 -13.40
C LYS A 16 -10.55 -27.83 -13.26
N MET A 17 -10.95 -26.62 -13.67
CA MET A 17 -10.07 -25.44 -13.55
C MET A 17 -9.93 -24.93 -12.12
N ALA A 18 -10.96 -25.07 -11.27
CA ALA A 18 -10.89 -24.72 -9.84
C ALA A 18 -10.02 -25.70 -9.02
N VAL A 19 -9.93 -26.97 -9.44
CA VAL A 19 -9.08 -28.00 -8.82
C VAL A 19 -7.60 -27.84 -9.22
N LEU A 20 -7.29 -27.07 -10.26
CA LEU A 20 -5.94 -27.02 -10.85
C LEU A 20 -4.95 -26.09 -10.14
N ASN A 21 -5.33 -25.41 -9.05
CA ASN A 21 -4.38 -24.70 -8.19
C ASN A 21 -4.89 -24.59 -6.75
N PRO A 22 -4.79 -25.66 -5.94
CA PRO A 22 -5.07 -25.55 -4.51
C PRO A 22 -4.22 -24.42 -3.92
N PHE A 23 -4.81 -23.60 -3.05
CA PHE A 23 -4.09 -22.53 -2.38
C PHE A 23 -2.85 -23.09 -1.68
N ASP A 24 -1.68 -22.79 -2.24
CA ASP A 24 -0.40 -23.14 -1.65
C ASP A 24 0.16 -21.93 -0.91
N HIS A 25 0.20 -22.05 0.42
CA HIS A 25 0.77 -21.04 1.31
C HIS A 25 2.24 -20.72 0.98
N ASN A 26 2.99 -21.67 0.44
CA ASN A 26 4.42 -21.52 0.15
C ASN A 26 4.72 -21.14 -1.31
N ASN A 27 3.68 -20.84 -2.09
CA ASN A 27 3.82 -20.48 -3.50
C ASN A 27 4.79 -19.29 -3.64
N PRO A 28 5.78 -19.36 -4.55
CA PRO A 28 6.77 -18.30 -4.77
C PRO A 28 6.15 -16.92 -5.06
N LYS A 29 4.91 -16.85 -5.58
CA LYS A 29 4.17 -15.60 -5.79
C LYS A 29 3.94 -14.78 -4.50
N TYR A 30 3.98 -15.42 -3.33
CA TYR A 30 3.81 -14.78 -2.02
C TYR A 30 5.13 -14.51 -1.29
N LYS A 31 6.28 -14.73 -1.95
CA LYS A 31 7.59 -14.42 -1.38
C LYS A 31 8.08 -13.06 -1.90
N VAL A 32 8.44 -12.18 -0.98
CA VAL A 32 9.13 -10.93 -1.25
C VAL A 32 10.65 -11.21 -1.17
N PHE A 33 11.40 -10.77 -2.18
CA PHE A 33 12.83 -11.06 -2.33
C PHE A 33 13.19 -12.56 -2.22
N HIS A 34 12.34 -13.45 -2.76
CA HIS A 34 12.53 -14.91 -2.83
C HIS A 34 12.63 -15.67 -1.48
N LYS A 35 12.81 -14.98 -0.36
CA LYS A 35 13.02 -15.60 0.97
C LYS A 35 11.98 -15.23 2.01
N PHE A 36 11.39 -14.04 1.95
CA PHE A 36 10.47 -13.57 2.99
C PHE A 36 9.02 -13.76 2.59
N HIS A 37 8.26 -14.49 3.40
CA HIS A 37 6.82 -14.63 3.19
C HIS A 37 6.12 -13.28 3.36
N ILE A 38 5.16 -12.97 2.48
CA ILE A 38 4.45 -11.69 2.42
C ILE A 38 3.84 -11.28 3.78
N VAL A 39 3.39 -12.25 4.58
CA VAL A 39 2.86 -12.02 5.94
C VAL A 39 3.90 -11.37 6.86
N LYS A 40 5.15 -11.86 6.85
CA LYS A 40 6.21 -11.33 7.73
C LYS A 40 6.58 -9.90 7.31
N VAL A 41 6.67 -9.66 6.00
CA VAL A 41 7.00 -8.34 5.46
C VAL A 41 5.87 -7.35 5.72
N ALA A 42 4.61 -7.74 5.55
CA ALA A 42 3.46 -6.89 5.84
C ALA A 42 3.41 -6.50 7.33
N ARG A 43 3.70 -7.43 8.25
CA ARG A 43 3.80 -7.14 9.69
C ARG A 43 4.89 -6.11 9.97
N PHE A 44 6.09 -6.33 9.41
CA PHE A 44 7.20 -5.40 9.55
C PHE A 44 6.86 -3.99 9.03
N VAL A 45 6.30 -3.89 7.82
CA VAL A 45 5.89 -2.61 7.22
C VAL A 45 4.83 -1.91 8.08
N SER A 46 3.83 -2.64 8.59
CA SER A 46 2.79 -2.05 9.44
C SER A 46 3.34 -1.44 10.74
N VAL A 47 4.29 -2.11 11.39
CA VAL A 47 4.94 -1.59 12.60
C VAL A 47 5.81 -0.38 12.27
N LEU A 48 6.55 -0.42 11.15
CA LEU A 48 7.41 0.68 10.72
C LEU A 48 6.60 1.96 10.44
N LEU A 49 5.43 1.85 9.80
CA LEU A 49 4.54 2.99 9.54
C LEU A 49 4.01 3.63 10.82
N VAL A 50 3.65 2.80 11.83
CA VAL A 50 3.23 3.30 13.14
C VAL A 50 4.37 4.03 13.85
N ILE A 51 5.57 3.45 13.87
CA ILE A 51 6.75 4.09 14.46
C ILE A 51 7.05 5.43 13.78
N GLY A 52 7.05 5.47 12.44
CA GLY A 52 7.27 6.70 11.69
C GLY A 52 6.24 7.78 12.02
N THR A 53 4.98 7.40 12.22
CA THR A 53 3.91 8.32 12.64
C THR A 53 4.14 8.89 14.03
N VAL A 54 4.54 8.05 14.98
CA VAL A 54 4.87 8.49 16.36
C VAL A 54 6.05 9.45 16.35
N ILE A 55 7.11 9.14 15.61
CA ILE A 55 8.29 10.03 15.47
C ILE A 55 7.86 11.38 14.88
N ASN A 56 7.04 11.38 13.82
CA ASN A 56 6.54 12.61 13.22
C ASN A 56 5.70 13.44 14.20
N LEU A 57 4.86 12.79 15.00
CA LEU A 57 4.06 13.45 16.02
C LEU A 57 4.95 14.09 17.09
N ILE A 58 5.98 13.38 17.59
CA ILE A 58 6.94 13.94 18.56
C ILE A 58 7.68 15.15 17.96
N PHE A 59 8.12 15.04 16.70
CA PHE A 59 8.79 16.15 16.02
C PHE A 59 7.87 17.36 15.80
N SER A 60 6.57 17.14 15.62
CA SER A 60 5.62 18.26 15.51
C SER A 60 5.51 19.09 16.79
N LEU A 61 5.78 18.51 17.96
CA LEU A 61 5.72 19.19 19.26
C LEU A 61 6.79 20.27 19.43
N THR A 62 7.86 20.24 18.63
CA THR A 62 8.92 21.25 18.68
C THR A 62 8.62 22.47 17.81
N ARG A 63 7.49 22.47 17.09
CA ARG A 63 7.07 23.54 16.16
C ARG A 63 6.04 24.47 16.79
N THR A 64 5.57 25.44 16.02
CA THR A 64 4.57 26.44 16.47
C THR A 64 3.25 25.79 16.88
N SER A 65 2.52 26.44 17.80
CA SER A 65 1.25 25.91 18.37
C SER A 65 0.20 25.56 17.31
N THR A 66 0.13 26.32 16.21
CA THR A 66 -0.73 26.02 15.06
C THR A 66 -0.34 24.71 14.38
N ILE A 67 0.95 24.48 14.14
CA ILE A 67 1.45 23.25 13.53
C ILE A 67 1.16 22.05 14.43
N VAL A 68 1.35 22.21 15.75
CA VAL A 68 1.03 21.18 16.74
C VAL A 68 -0.43 20.76 16.62
N PHE A 69 -1.37 21.70 16.59
CA PHE A 69 -2.80 21.38 16.48
C PHE A 69 -3.13 20.60 15.20
N TYR A 70 -2.64 21.05 14.04
CA TYR A 70 -2.84 20.33 12.78
C TYR A 70 -2.22 18.93 12.81
N SER A 71 -1.03 18.79 13.38
CA SER A 71 -0.35 17.49 13.52
C SER A 71 -1.08 16.53 14.45
N PHE A 72 -1.74 17.01 15.51
CA PHE A 72 -2.58 16.15 16.36
C PHE A 72 -3.84 15.67 15.64
N VAL A 73 -4.51 16.55 14.90
CA VAL A 73 -5.72 16.17 14.13
C VAL A 73 -5.37 15.13 13.06
N LEU A 74 -4.31 15.38 12.29
CA LEU A 74 -3.81 14.41 11.31
C LEU A 74 -3.27 13.15 11.98
N GLY A 75 -2.66 13.27 13.15
CA GLY A 75 -2.19 12.17 13.98
C GLY A 75 -3.33 11.24 14.38
N ALA A 76 -4.43 11.78 14.91
CA ALA A 76 -5.61 11.01 15.28
C ALA A 76 -6.23 10.28 14.06
N PHE A 77 -6.32 10.97 12.92
CA PHE A 77 -6.78 10.37 11.68
C PHE A 77 -5.87 9.23 11.20
N SER A 78 -4.56 9.45 11.21
CA SER A 78 -3.56 8.45 10.81
C SER A 78 -3.54 7.24 11.77
N ALA A 79 -3.80 7.45 13.06
CA ALA A 79 -3.90 6.38 14.04
C ALA A 79 -5.07 5.44 13.73
N GLY A 80 -6.20 5.96 13.22
CA GLY A 80 -7.31 5.14 12.74
C GLY A 80 -6.92 4.27 11.55
N ILE A 81 -6.25 4.85 10.55
CA ILE A 81 -5.84 4.15 9.32
C ILE A 81 -4.75 3.11 9.62
N TYR A 82 -3.68 3.50 10.31
CA TYR A 82 -2.59 2.58 10.64
C TYR A 82 -3.00 1.57 11.71
N GLY A 83 -3.90 1.94 12.63
CA GLY A 83 -4.53 1.01 13.56
C GLY A 83 -5.33 -0.07 12.84
N SER A 84 -6.15 0.32 11.85
CA SER A 84 -6.88 -0.65 11.02
C SER A 84 -5.93 -1.54 10.22
N LEU A 85 -4.83 -0.99 9.70
CA LEU A 85 -3.77 -1.75 9.02
C LEU A 85 -3.14 -2.80 9.94
N VAL A 86 -2.65 -2.39 11.11
CA VAL A 86 -2.01 -3.31 12.06
C VAL A 86 -2.98 -4.41 12.47
N TYR A 87 -4.22 -4.05 12.81
CA TYR A 87 -5.24 -5.03 13.14
C TYR A 87 -5.53 -5.98 11.96
N GLY A 88 -5.68 -5.46 10.74
CA GLY A 88 -5.93 -6.24 9.53
C GLY A 88 -4.79 -7.18 9.17
N VAL A 89 -3.54 -6.78 9.38
CA VAL A 89 -2.35 -7.61 9.12
C VAL A 89 -2.19 -8.71 10.17
N TYR A 90 -2.38 -8.40 11.46
CA TYR A 90 -2.20 -9.39 12.53
C TYR A 90 -3.37 -10.36 12.67
N LYS A 91 -4.60 -9.89 12.43
CA LYS A 91 -5.80 -10.75 12.39
C LYS A 91 -6.07 -11.34 11.00
N GLU A 92 -5.25 -10.99 10.02
CA GLU A 92 -5.33 -11.48 8.64
C GLU A 92 -6.75 -11.29 8.05
N LYS A 93 -7.37 -10.14 8.34
CA LYS A 93 -8.72 -9.76 7.89
C LYS A 93 -8.64 -8.74 6.76
N ARG A 94 -9.06 -9.13 5.56
CA ARG A 94 -8.97 -8.29 4.35
C ARG A 94 -9.72 -6.97 4.47
N THR A 95 -10.93 -6.97 5.04
CA THR A 95 -11.78 -5.76 5.16
C THR A 95 -11.10 -4.62 5.92
N MET A 96 -10.25 -4.93 6.89
CA MET A 96 -9.56 -3.94 7.72
C MET A 96 -8.34 -3.30 7.01
N LEU A 97 -7.89 -3.88 5.89
CA LEU A 97 -6.82 -3.33 5.05
C LEU A 97 -7.34 -2.29 4.05
N ILE A 98 -8.64 -2.32 3.72
CA ILE A 98 -9.24 -1.46 2.68
C ILE A 98 -9.05 0.03 2.98
N PRO A 99 -9.33 0.54 4.20
CA PRO A 99 -9.15 1.96 4.50
C PRO A 99 -7.70 2.40 4.22
N PHE A 100 -6.72 1.64 4.69
CA PHE A 100 -5.32 1.91 4.42
C PHE A 100 -5.01 1.92 2.93
N LEU A 101 -5.45 0.92 2.17
CA LEU A 101 -5.16 0.86 0.73
C LEU A 101 -5.75 2.04 -0.03
N VAL A 102 -6.97 2.47 0.29
CA VAL A 102 -7.63 3.62 -0.37
C VAL A 102 -6.87 4.91 -0.04
N PHE A 103 -6.62 5.19 1.24
CA PHE A 103 -5.95 6.42 1.63
C PHE A 103 -4.48 6.45 1.18
N GLN A 104 -3.78 5.32 1.23
CA GLN A 104 -2.40 5.22 0.75
C GLN A 104 -2.32 5.42 -0.77
N ALA A 105 -3.27 4.90 -1.55
CA ALA A 105 -3.30 5.12 -2.99
C ALA A 105 -3.50 6.60 -3.33
N ILE A 106 -4.46 7.27 -2.66
CA ILE A 106 -4.67 8.72 -2.80
C ILE A 106 -3.41 9.49 -2.42
N PHE A 107 -2.79 9.12 -1.29
CA PHE A 107 -1.56 9.75 -0.81
C PHE A 107 -0.41 9.63 -1.83
N VAL A 108 -0.17 8.43 -2.38
CA VAL A 108 0.87 8.22 -3.40
C VAL A 108 0.60 9.05 -4.66
N ILE A 109 -0.67 9.18 -5.09
CA ILE A 109 -1.01 10.02 -6.26
C ILE A 109 -0.68 11.49 -5.97
N VAL A 110 -1.10 12.01 -4.82
CA VAL A 110 -0.81 13.40 -4.43
C VAL A 110 0.69 13.64 -4.29
N ASP A 111 1.43 12.68 -3.73
CA ASP A 111 2.88 12.75 -3.57
C ASP A 111 3.60 12.79 -4.92
N VAL A 112 3.21 11.94 -5.88
CA VAL A 112 3.75 11.96 -7.25
C VAL A 112 3.46 13.29 -7.96
N LEU A 113 2.23 13.81 -7.85
CA LEU A 113 1.88 15.11 -8.43
C LEU A 113 2.70 16.26 -7.81
N SER A 114 2.88 16.23 -6.49
CA SER A 114 3.69 17.22 -5.77
C SER A 114 5.17 17.13 -6.18
N TRP A 115 5.70 15.92 -6.34
CA TRP A 115 7.07 15.70 -6.81
C TRP A 115 7.28 16.22 -8.23
N LEU A 116 6.33 15.97 -9.15
CA LEU A 116 6.37 16.53 -10.50
C LEU A 116 6.30 18.06 -10.49
N ALA A 117 5.45 18.65 -9.65
CA ALA A 117 5.37 20.09 -9.50
C ALA A 117 6.71 20.69 -9.02
N LEU A 118 7.39 20.06 -8.06
CA LEU A 118 8.72 20.50 -7.59
C LEU A 118 9.77 20.46 -8.70
N ILE A 119 9.75 19.43 -9.56
CA ILE A 119 10.64 19.34 -10.73
C ILE A 119 10.37 20.49 -11.69
N LEU A 120 9.10 20.77 -12.01
CA LEU A 120 8.73 21.86 -12.91
C LEU A 120 9.12 23.23 -12.35
N ILE A 121 8.88 23.48 -11.06
CA ILE A 121 9.28 24.72 -10.38
C ILE A 121 10.80 24.92 -10.50
N THR A 122 11.57 23.88 -10.19
CA THR A 122 13.04 23.94 -10.21
C THR A 122 13.62 24.03 -11.63
N ALA A 123 12.91 23.51 -12.63
CA ALA A 123 13.32 23.53 -14.03
C ALA A 123 13.01 24.88 -14.71
N PHE A 124 11.82 25.44 -14.46
CA PHE A 124 11.27 26.54 -15.27
C PHE A 124 11.17 27.87 -14.55
N SER A 125 11.06 27.91 -13.22
CA SER A 125 10.81 29.16 -12.49
C SER A 125 11.92 29.48 -11.49
N ARG A 126 12.83 30.38 -11.89
CA ARG A 126 13.88 30.90 -10.99
C ARG A 126 13.28 31.68 -9.81
N GLU A 127 12.19 32.40 -10.05
CA GLU A 127 11.50 33.19 -9.02
C GLU A 127 10.80 32.30 -7.98
N ALA A 128 10.04 31.30 -8.43
CA ALA A 128 9.39 30.36 -7.50
C ALA A 128 10.43 29.50 -6.75
N LEU A 129 11.54 29.13 -7.40
CA LEU A 129 12.64 28.44 -6.73
C LEU A 129 13.30 29.30 -5.64
N ARG A 130 13.43 30.62 -5.86
CA ARG A 130 13.95 31.57 -4.85
C ARG A 130 12.99 31.71 -3.67
N GLN A 131 11.69 31.85 -3.92
CA GLN A 131 10.69 31.89 -2.85
C GLN A 131 10.69 30.59 -2.03
N LEU A 132 10.73 29.44 -2.71
CA LEU A 132 10.82 28.14 -2.06
C LEU A 132 12.10 27.99 -1.23
N GLY A 133 13.23 28.48 -1.74
CA GLY A 133 14.50 28.52 -1.01
C GLY A 133 14.46 29.45 0.21
N ALA A 134 13.85 30.62 0.09
CA ALA A 134 13.68 31.57 1.20
C ALA A 134 12.80 30.98 2.31
N ASP A 135 11.69 30.32 1.96
CA ASP A 135 10.80 29.68 2.92
C ASP A 135 11.44 28.45 3.59
N LEU A 136 12.25 27.68 2.87
CA LEU A 136 12.91 26.47 3.40
C LEU A 136 14.17 26.76 4.22
N LEU A 137 15.01 27.69 3.76
CA LEU A 137 16.31 27.99 4.38
C LEU A 137 16.29 29.24 5.25
N ASN A 138 15.16 29.96 5.29
CA ASN A 138 15.05 31.25 5.98
C ASN A 138 16.16 32.25 5.58
N THR A 139 16.59 32.17 4.32
CA THR A 139 17.65 33.02 3.77
C THR A 139 17.03 34.24 3.08
N PRO A 140 17.59 35.44 3.29
CA PRO A 140 17.13 36.63 2.56
C PRO A 140 17.29 36.41 1.05
N VAL A 141 16.26 36.85 0.29
CA VAL A 141 16.23 36.78 -1.17
C VAL A 141 17.20 37.84 -1.71
N GLU A 142 18.49 37.55 -1.68
CA GLU A 142 19.52 38.44 -2.22
C GLU A 142 19.83 38.06 -3.68
N ASP A 143 19.87 39.07 -4.55
CA ASP A 143 19.79 38.95 -6.01
C ASP A 143 21.11 38.54 -6.70
N THR A 144 21.96 37.77 -6.02
CA THR A 144 23.25 37.35 -6.57
C THR A 144 23.09 36.05 -7.36
N ASP A 145 23.52 36.04 -8.63
CA ASP A 145 23.47 34.85 -9.50
C ASP A 145 24.17 33.61 -8.90
N SER A 146 25.19 33.83 -8.05
CA SER A 146 25.84 32.77 -7.28
C SER A 146 24.85 32.06 -6.34
N ASN A 147 23.98 32.79 -5.64
CA ASN A 147 23.04 32.24 -4.66
C ASN A 147 21.97 31.38 -5.34
N VAL A 148 21.53 31.75 -6.55
CA VAL A 148 20.55 30.98 -7.32
C VAL A 148 21.08 29.60 -7.68
N SER A 149 22.36 29.51 -8.05
CA SER A 149 22.99 28.22 -8.38
C SER A 149 23.07 27.29 -7.15
N HIS A 150 23.37 27.83 -5.97
CA HIS A 150 23.41 27.07 -4.71
C HIS A 150 22.02 26.59 -4.28
N ILE A 151 21.02 27.47 -4.30
CA ILE A 151 19.62 27.12 -3.97
C ILE A 151 19.12 26.03 -4.92
N ARG A 152 19.44 26.13 -6.21
CA ARG A 152 19.08 25.10 -7.20
C ARG A 152 19.74 23.76 -6.90
N GLY A 153 21.02 23.75 -6.51
CA GLY A 153 21.72 22.53 -6.09
C GLY A 153 21.04 21.84 -4.89
N VAL A 154 20.67 22.62 -3.86
CA VAL A 154 19.95 22.12 -2.68
C VAL A 154 18.56 21.58 -3.08
N ALA A 155 17.83 22.30 -3.94
CA ALA A 155 16.52 21.87 -4.42
C ALA A 155 16.58 20.56 -5.20
N ILE A 156 17.62 20.35 -6.03
CA ILE A 156 17.81 19.08 -6.75
C ILE A 156 18.03 17.93 -5.75
N ILE A 157 18.88 18.10 -4.74
CA ILE A 157 19.07 17.09 -3.69
C ILE A 157 17.76 16.79 -2.97
N PHE A 158 16.99 17.84 -2.63
CA PHE A 158 15.69 17.70 -2.01
C PHE A 158 14.70 16.92 -2.89
N ILE A 159 14.64 17.20 -4.19
CA ILE A 159 13.83 16.44 -5.17
C ILE A 159 14.24 14.97 -5.21
N PHE A 160 15.53 14.65 -5.16
CA PHE A 160 16.00 13.26 -5.09
C PHE A 160 15.55 12.57 -3.80
N LEU A 161 15.64 13.24 -2.65
CA LEU A 161 15.17 12.70 -1.37
C LEU A 161 13.65 12.44 -1.38
N VAL A 162 12.86 13.38 -1.91
CA VAL A 162 11.42 13.21 -2.09
C VAL A 162 11.13 12.03 -3.03
N GLY A 163 11.85 11.91 -4.14
CA GLY A 163 11.68 10.79 -5.07
C GLY A 163 11.97 9.42 -4.42
N ILE A 164 13.03 9.32 -3.63
CA ILE A 164 13.33 8.09 -2.86
C ILE A 164 12.20 7.79 -1.87
N TYR A 165 11.69 8.81 -1.17
CA TYR A 165 10.56 8.67 -0.26
C TYR A 165 9.31 8.15 -0.98
N THR A 166 8.95 8.74 -2.13
CA THR A 166 7.81 8.30 -2.96
C THR A 166 7.96 6.84 -3.40
N LEU A 167 9.16 6.41 -3.78
CA LEU A 167 9.45 5.02 -4.13
C LEU A 167 9.25 4.07 -2.94
N ILE A 168 9.72 4.46 -1.75
CA ILE A 168 9.50 3.68 -0.52
C ILE A 168 8.01 3.57 -0.20
N GLN A 169 7.25 4.67 -0.31
CA GLN A 169 5.80 4.67 -0.07
C GLN A 169 5.04 3.79 -1.07
N THR A 170 5.43 3.84 -2.35
CA THR A 170 4.88 2.98 -3.40
C THR A 170 5.21 1.51 -3.13
N TRP A 171 6.41 1.23 -2.64
CA TRP A 171 6.81 -0.12 -2.24
C TRP A 171 5.98 -0.64 -1.05
N PHE A 172 5.77 0.16 0.00
CA PHE A 172 4.90 -0.19 1.11
C PHE A 172 3.46 -0.48 0.64
N PHE A 173 2.91 0.37 -0.23
CA PHE A 173 1.59 0.14 -0.82
C PHE A 173 1.54 -1.20 -1.56
N SER A 174 2.53 -1.50 -2.42
CA SER A 174 2.62 -2.78 -3.14
C SER A 174 2.69 -3.98 -2.20
N VAL A 175 3.46 -3.90 -1.09
CA VAL A 175 3.54 -4.98 -0.10
C VAL A 175 2.18 -5.27 0.52
N ILE A 176 1.48 -4.23 1.00
CA ILE A 176 0.17 -4.42 1.65
C ILE A 176 -0.90 -4.83 0.62
N TYR A 177 -0.84 -4.33 -0.60
CA TYR A 177 -1.73 -4.74 -1.69
C TYR A 177 -1.55 -6.23 -2.01
N ARG A 178 -0.31 -6.71 -2.18
CA ARG A 178 -0.01 -8.14 -2.38
C ARG A 178 -0.45 -8.99 -1.19
N PHE A 179 -0.31 -8.49 0.03
CA PHE A 179 -0.85 -9.14 1.23
C PHE A 179 -2.38 -9.25 1.18
N SER A 180 -3.08 -8.21 0.72
CA SER A 180 -4.54 -8.25 0.55
C SER A 180 -4.99 -9.26 -0.51
N LEU A 181 -4.22 -9.42 -1.59
CA LEU A 181 -4.46 -10.44 -2.61
C LEU A 181 -4.21 -11.84 -2.06
N PHE A 182 -3.15 -12.03 -1.27
CA PHE A 182 -2.90 -13.29 -0.56
C PHE A 182 -4.09 -13.69 0.34
N LEU A 183 -4.67 -12.74 1.08
CA LEU A 183 -5.86 -13.00 1.89
C LEU A 183 -7.08 -13.31 1.03
N LYS A 184 -7.27 -12.61 -0.09
CA LYS A 184 -8.35 -12.87 -1.03
C LYS A 184 -8.26 -14.29 -1.60
N ASP A 185 -7.09 -14.68 -2.11
CA ASP A 185 -6.85 -16.02 -2.67
C ASP A 185 -7.14 -17.10 -1.62
N ARG A 186 -6.69 -16.88 -0.38
CA ARG A 186 -6.98 -17.78 0.75
C ARG A 186 -8.48 -17.91 1.03
N GLU A 187 -9.19 -16.79 1.13
CA GLU A 187 -10.63 -16.75 1.38
C GLU A 187 -11.42 -17.46 0.26
N THR A 188 -11.05 -17.25 -1.01
CA THR A 188 -11.72 -17.89 -2.15
C THR A 188 -11.51 -19.39 -2.19
N SER A 189 -10.36 -19.90 -1.77
CA SER A 189 -10.09 -21.34 -1.73
C SER A 189 -10.82 -22.07 -0.60
N PHE A 190 -11.14 -21.38 0.50
CA PHE A 190 -11.98 -21.94 1.57
C PHE A 190 -13.47 -21.80 1.28
N GLY A 191 -13.90 -20.74 0.58
CA GLY A 191 -15.30 -20.54 0.19
C GLY A 191 -15.85 -21.65 -0.70
N PHE A 192 -15.04 -22.16 -1.63
CA PHE A 192 -15.40 -23.28 -2.51
C PHE A 192 -15.53 -24.63 -1.80
N GLN A 193 -15.00 -24.79 -0.57
CA GLN A 193 -15.15 -26.03 0.20
C GLN A 193 -16.44 -26.07 1.04
N MET A 194 -17.14 -24.94 1.16
CA MET A 194 -18.34 -24.80 2.00
C MET A 194 -19.63 -24.62 1.17
N GLU A 195 -19.58 -24.86 -0.14
CA GLU A 195 -20.78 -25.14 -0.94
C GLU A 195 -21.05 -26.64 -0.81
N PRO A 196 -21.87 -27.08 0.18
CA PRO A 196 -22.32 -28.45 0.17
C PRO A 196 -23.12 -28.64 -1.11
N GLU A 197 -22.77 -29.70 -1.83
CA GLU A 197 -23.58 -30.64 -2.59
C GLU A 197 -25.10 -30.63 -2.27
N PHE A 198 -25.76 -29.48 -2.34
CA PHE A 198 -27.20 -29.31 -2.28
C PHE A 198 -27.74 -29.28 -3.71
N ARG A 199 -27.21 -30.18 -4.55
CA ARG A 199 -28.05 -30.76 -5.59
C ARG A 199 -28.91 -31.79 -4.87
N LEU A 200 -30.08 -31.33 -4.44
CA LEU A 200 -31.21 -32.21 -4.23
C LEU A 200 -31.32 -33.03 -5.51
N ASP A 201 -30.97 -34.30 -5.44
CA ASP A 201 -31.25 -35.27 -6.48
C ASP A 201 -32.79 -35.36 -6.53
N PRO A 202 -33.48 -34.82 -7.55
CA PRO A 202 -34.92 -34.91 -7.63
C PRO A 202 -35.27 -36.25 -8.29
N MET A 203 -34.79 -37.38 -7.75
CA MET A 203 -35.05 -38.71 -8.31
C MET A 203 -35.14 -39.82 -7.25
N SER A 204 -35.87 -39.57 -6.16
CA SER A 204 -36.37 -40.65 -5.29
C SER A 204 -37.84 -40.51 -4.90
N MET A 205 -38.64 -39.84 -5.73
CA MET A 205 -40.08 -40.04 -5.71
C MET A 205 -40.52 -40.57 -7.08
N GLU A 206 -41.01 -41.81 -7.03
CA GLU A 206 -41.70 -42.63 -8.04
C GLU A 206 -40.87 -43.69 -8.78
#